data_AF-A0A2K6NC25-F1
#
_entry.id   AF-A0A2K6NC25-F1
#
_cell.length_a   1.000
_cell.length_b   1.000
_cell.length_c   1.000
_cell.angle_alpha   90.00
_cell.angle_beta   90.00
_cell.angle_gamma   90.00
#
_symmetry.space_group_name_H-M   'P 1'
#
loop_
_entity.id
_entity.type
_entity.pdbx_description
1 polymer ?
#
loop_
_entity_poly.entity_id
_entity_poly.type
_entity_poly.pdbx_seq_one_letter_code
_entity_poly.pdbx_strand_id
1 'polypeptide(L)'
;MDSLSTANVEFCLDVFKELNSNNIGDNIFFSPLSLLYALSMVLLGARGESAEQLEKIEKQLNSSTFHEWTSSSNMMEREVEVHLPRFKLEIKYELNSLLKSLGVTDLFNQVKADLSGMSPAKGLYLSKAIHKSYLDVGEEGTEAAAATGDSIAVKSLPMRAQFKANHPFLFFIRHTHTNVILFCGKLASP
;
A
#
# COMPACT_ATOMS: atom_id res chain seq x y z
N MET A 1 -4.87 -1.53 -18.02
CA MET A 1 -5.08 -1.37 -16.57
C MET A 1 -6.30 -0.51 -16.38
N ASP A 2 -7.20 -0.90 -15.47
CA ASP A 2 -8.37 -0.10 -15.14
C ASP A 2 -7.94 1.18 -14.41
N SER A 3 -8.64 2.30 -14.65
CA SER A 3 -8.32 3.62 -14.08
C SER A 3 -8.16 3.59 -12.56
N LEU A 4 -8.97 2.76 -11.87
CA LEU A 4 -8.92 2.58 -10.42
C LEU A 4 -7.61 1.92 -9.95
N SER A 5 -7.11 0.92 -10.69
CA SER A 5 -5.88 0.22 -10.32
C SER A 5 -4.67 1.13 -10.44
N THR A 6 -4.64 1.94 -11.49
CA THR A 6 -3.64 2.99 -11.72
C THR A 6 -3.66 4.01 -10.60
N ALA A 7 -4.81 4.62 -10.32
CA ALA A 7 -4.98 5.57 -9.21
C ALA A 7 -4.55 4.99 -7.85
N ASN A 8 -4.88 3.72 -7.59
CA ASN A 8 -4.50 3.04 -6.36
C ASN A 8 -2.98 2.87 -6.19
N VAL A 9 -2.28 2.48 -7.26
CA VAL A 9 -0.83 2.34 -7.26
C VAL A 9 -0.16 3.69 -7.00
N GLU A 10 -0.65 4.73 -7.64
CA GLU A 10 -0.09 6.08 -7.59
C GLU A 10 -0.24 6.68 -6.20
N PHE A 11 -1.45 6.61 -5.66
CA PHE A 11 -1.74 7.07 -4.31
C PHE A 11 -0.91 6.29 -3.29
N CYS A 12 -0.74 4.99 -3.50
CA CYS A 12 0.15 4.17 -2.68
C CYS A 12 1.60 4.70 -2.69
N LEU A 13 2.14 5.05 -3.86
CA LEU A 13 3.52 5.53 -3.97
C LEU A 13 3.71 6.90 -3.32
N ASP A 14 2.74 7.81 -3.44
CA ASP A 14 2.84 9.15 -2.84
C ASP A 14 2.75 9.10 -1.32
N VAL A 15 1.80 8.33 -0.78
CA VAL A 15 1.73 8.07 0.66
C VAL A 15 3.02 7.41 1.15
N PHE A 16 3.56 6.45 0.40
CA PHE A 16 4.81 5.78 0.77
C PHE A 16 5.99 6.75 0.83
N LYS A 17 6.17 7.62 -0.18
CA LYS A 17 7.24 8.64 -0.21
C LYS A 17 7.14 9.59 0.98
N GLU A 18 5.93 10.06 1.27
CA GLU A 18 5.68 10.98 2.38
C GLU A 18 5.97 10.31 3.74
N LEU A 19 5.51 9.07 3.93
CA LEU A 19 5.79 8.31 5.16
C LEU A 19 7.29 8.00 5.32
N ASN A 20 7.98 7.65 4.23
CA ASN A 20 9.41 7.33 4.26
C ASN A 20 10.29 8.55 4.50
N SER A 21 9.90 9.71 3.98
CA SER A 21 10.62 10.98 4.20
C SER A 21 10.55 11.42 5.66
N ASN A 22 9.45 11.10 6.34
CA ASN A 22 9.25 11.42 7.75
C ASN A 22 9.82 10.36 8.72
N ASN A 23 10.12 9.14 8.27
CA ASN A 23 10.53 8.01 9.12
C ASN A 23 11.63 7.16 8.44
N ILE A 24 12.83 7.72 8.29
CA ILE A 24 13.96 7.05 7.65
C ILE A 24 14.41 5.86 8.52
N GLY A 25 14.39 4.65 7.94
CA GLY A 25 14.82 3.42 8.62
C GLY A 25 13.72 2.63 9.32
N ASP A 26 12.52 3.20 9.49
CA ASP A 26 11.41 2.50 10.15
C ASP A 26 10.62 1.61 9.19
N ASN A 27 9.94 0.60 9.74
CA ASN A 27 8.97 -0.19 8.99
C ASN A 27 7.80 0.68 8.53
N ILE A 28 7.34 0.46 7.31
CA ILE A 28 6.14 1.13 6.76
C ILE A 28 5.13 0.03 6.45
N PHE A 29 3.87 0.23 6.82
CA PHE A 29 2.82 -0.72 6.47
C PHE A 29 1.44 -0.07 6.53
N PHE A 30 0.78 0.06 5.39
CA PHE A 30 -0.55 0.67 5.28
C PHE A 30 -1.37 0.07 4.13
N SER A 31 -2.67 0.37 4.11
CA SER A 31 -3.59 -0.03 3.03
C SER A 31 -3.95 1.18 2.17
N PRO A 32 -3.38 1.34 0.97
CA PRO A 32 -3.73 2.47 0.10
C PRO A 32 -5.20 2.42 -0.32
N LEU A 33 -5.75 1.22 -0.52
CA LEU A 33 -7.16 1.05 -0.87
C LEU A 33 -8.09 1.52 0.25
N SER A 34 -7.82 1.17 1.50
CA SER A 34 -8.63 1.62 2.64
C SER A 34 -8.61 3.15 2.79
N LEU A 35 -7.45 3.76 2.58
CA LEU A 35 -7.30 5.21 2.63
C LEU A 35 -8.08 5.90 1.50
N LEU A 36 -7.98 5.39 0.27
CA LEU A 36 -8.74 5.90 -0.86
C LEU A 36 -10.25 5.84 -0.62
N TYR A 37 -10.78 4.70 -0.16
CA TYR A 37 -12.21 4.60 0.16
C TYR A 37 -12.64 5.60 1.24
N ALA A 38 -11.82 5.80 2.27
CA ALA A 38 -12.11 6.80 3.30
C ALA A 38 -12.13 8.22 2.72
N LEU A 39 -11.17 8.57 1.87
CA LEU A 39 -11.12 9.88 1.20
C LEU A 39 -12.30 10.07 0.24
N SER A 40 -12.67 9.07 -0.56
CA SER A 40 -13.82 9.15 -1.47
C SER A 40 -15.14 9.34 -0.71
N MET A 41 -15.33 8.68 0.44
CA MET A 41 -16.51 8.92 1.29
C MET A 41 -16.58 10.36 1.79
N VAL A 42 -15.44 10.95 2.17
CA VAL A 42 -15.38 12.35 2.61
C VAL A 42 -15.60 13.30 1.42
N LEU A 43 -15.03 13.00 0.25
CA LEU A 43 -15.20 13.79 -0.97
C LEU A 43 -16.67 13.90 -1.39
N LEU A 44 -17.43 12.80 -1.34
CA LEU A 44 -18.87 12.82 -1.65
C LEU A 44 -19.65 13.84 -0.79
N GLY A 45 -19.18 14.06 0.43
CA GLY A 45 -19.71 15.00 1.39
C GLY A 45 -19.12 16.41 1.36
N ALA A 46 -17.93 16.57 0.79
CA ALA A 46 -17.20 17.82 0.74
C ALA A 46 -17.75 18.76 -0.34
N ARG A 47 -17.66 20.07 -0.12
CA ARG A 47 -18.04 21.11 -1.09
C ARG A 47 -16.97 22.20 -1.13
N GLY A 48 -17.05 23.08 -2.14
CA GLY A 48 -16.11 24.20 -2.35
C GLY A 48 -14.64 23.75 -2.37
N GLU A 49 -13.78 24.56 -1.78
CA GLU A 49 -12.32 24.32 -1.68
C GLU A 49 -11.96 22.97 -1.05
N SER A 50 -12.76 22.48 -0.08
CA SER A 50 -12.52 21.18 0.54
C SER A 50 -12.68 20.02 -0.45
N ALA A 51 -13.65 20.12 -1.37
CA ALA A 51 -13.83 19.16 -2.45
C ALA A 51 -12.69 19.26 -3.47
N GLU A 52 -12.32 20.49 -3.87
CA GLU A 52 -11.24 20.71 -4.84
C GLU A 52 -9.88 20.19 -4.35
N GLN A 53 -9.57 20.36 -3.06
CA GLN A 53 -8.36 19.80 -2.45
C GLN A 53 -8.33 18.27 -2.50
N LEU A 54 -9.48 17.62 -2.26
CA LEU A 54 -9.60 16.16 -2.33
C LEU A 54 -9.52 15.64 -3.77
N GLU A 55 -10.21 16.31 -4.71
CA GLU A 55 -10.13 15.98 -6.14
C GLU A 55 -8.72 16.15 -6.70
N LYS A 56 -7.96 17.13 -6.19
CA LYS A 56 -6.56 17.32 -6.60
C LYS A 56 -5.70 16.13 -6.22
N ILE A 57 -5.89 15.55 -5.04
CA ILE A 57 -5.20 14.31 -4.66
C ILE A 57 -5.58 13.16 -5.61
N GLU A 58 -6.85 13.04 -6.01
CA GLU A 58 -7.27 12.03 -6.98
C GLU A 58 -6.70 12.27 -8.40
N LYS A 59 -6.46 13.53 -8.78
CA LYS A 59 -5.94 13.91 -10.10
C LYS A 59 -4.42 13.92 -10.21
N GLN A 60 -3.67 13.97 -9.10
CA GLN A 60 -2.20 14.04 -9.08
C GLN A 60 -1.50 12.67 -9.25
N LEU A 61 -2.27 11.63 -9.52
CA LEU A 61 -1.84 10.26 -9.53
C LEU A 61 -1.16 9.92 -10.91
N ASN A 62 0.10 9.41 -10.92
CA ASN A 62 0.82 8.93 -12.15
C ASN A 62 1.75 7.67 -11.93
N SER A 63 1.55 6.57 -12.68
CA SER A 63 1.90 5.16 -12.32
C SER A 63 2.96 4.46 -13.20
N SER A 64 3.70 5.13 -14.08
CA SER A 64 4.45 4.43 -15.13
C SER A 64 5.47 3.37 -14.65
N THR A 65 6.19 3.61 -13.53
CA THR A 65 7.30 2.73 -13.09
C THR A 65 6.85 1.43 -12.41
N PHE A 66 5.82 1.46 -11.56
CA PHE A 66 5.36 0.25 -10.86
C PHE A 66 4.74 -0.77 -11.83
N HIS A 67 4.02 -0.30 -12.85
CA HIS A 67 3.48 -1.16 -13.89
C HIS A 67 4.60 -1.89 -14.65
N GLU A 68 5.67 -1.18 -15.00
CA GLU A 68 6.80 -1.75 -15.74
C GLU A 68 7.45 -2.92 -14.98
N TRP A 69 7.68 -2.77 -13.68
CA TRP A 69 8.33 -3.81 -12.87
C TRP A 69 7.42 -4.98 -12.49
N THR A 70 6.10 -4.76 -12.46
CA THR A 70 5.14 -5.75 -11.95
C THR A 70 4.23 -6.35 -13.02
N SER A 71 4.40 -5.94 -14.29
CA SER A 71 3.69 -6.51 -15.43
C SER A 71 4.16 -7.93 -15.70
N SER A 72 3.21 -8.86 -15.83
CA SER A 72 3.49 -10.25 -16.20
C SER A 72 4.21 -10.38 -17.54
N SER A 73 4.02 -9.42 -18.46
CA SER A 73 4.73 -9.37 -19.75
C SER A 73 6.24 -9.21 -19.61
N ASN A 74 6.69 -8.65 -18.48
CA ASN A 74 8.11 -8.39 -18.18
C ASN A 74 8.68 -9.42 -17.20
N MET A 75 7.91 -10.45 -16.85
CA MET A 75 8.29 -11.52 -15.93
C MET A 75 8.40 -12.85 -16.68
N MET A 76 9.35 -13.70 -16.26
CA MET A 76 9.46 -15.07 -16.75
C MET A 76 9.18 -16.05 -15.62
N GLU A 77 8.32 -17.03 -15.89
CA GLU A 77 8.05 -18.13 -14.96
C GLU A 77 9.29 -19.03 -14.84
N ARG A 78 9.71 -19.28 -13.60
CA ARG A 78 10.84 -20.17 -13.29
C ARG A 78 10.73 -20.71 -11.87
N GLU A 79 11.32 -21.87 -11.62
CA GLU A 79 11.46 -22.42 -10.27
C GLU A 79 12.49 -21.61 -9.46
N VAL A 80 12.10 -21.18 -8.26
CA VAL A 80 12.92 -20.36 -7.34
C VAL A 80 12.83 -20.93 -5.93
N GLU A 81 13.97 -21.05 -5.27
CA GLU A 81 14.05 -21.33 -3.84
C GLU A 81 13.90 -20.01 -3.06
N VAL A 82 12.80 -19.87 -2.32
CA VAL A 82 12.42 -18.62 -1.64
C VAL A 82 12.68 -18.76 -0.13
N HIS A 83 13.42 -17.81 0.43
CA HIS A 83 13.62 -17.63 1.86
C HIS A 83 12.99 -16.30 2.27
N LEU A 84 11.85 -16.37 2.96
CA LEU A 84 11.10 -15.21 3.45
C LEU A 84 11.01 -15.29 4.99
N PRO A 85 11.36 -14.23 5.73
CA PRO A 85 11.24 -14.25 7.19
C PRO A 85 9.78 -14.30 7.61
N ARG A 86 9.51 -14.90 8.78
CA ARG A 86 8.25 -14.70 9.50
C ARG A 86 8.30 -13.34 10.19
N PHE A 87 7.27 -12.53 10.05
CA PHE A 87 7.23 -11.22 10.68
C PHE A 87 5.81 -10.77 10.96
N LYS A 88 5.67 -9.88 11.94
CA LYS A 88 4.41 -9.23 12.30
C LYS A 88 4.58 -7.73 12.24
N LEU A 89 3.62 -7.04 11.65
CA LEU A 89 3.58 -5.59 11.58
C LEU A 89 2.24 -5.11 12.11
N GLU A 90 2.27 -4.28 13.14
CA GLU A 90 1.09 -3.55 13.63
C GLU A 90 1.45 -2.06 13.68
N ILE A 91 1.00 -1.30 12.68
CA ILE A 91 1.36 0.11 12.54
C ILE A 91 0.10 0.96 12.56
N LYS A 92 0.17 2.06 13.32
CA LYS A 92 -0.89 3.06 13.47
C LYS A 92 -0.36 4.42 13.05
N TYR A 93 -1.02 5.05 12.09
CA TYR A 93 -0.74 6.40 11.63
C TYR A 93 -1.86 7.36 12.03
N GLU A 94 -1.47 8.56 12.41
CA GLU A 94 -2.35 9.74 12.41
C GLU A 94 -2.08 10.52 11.12
N LEU A 95 -3.06 10.53 10.22
CA LEU A 95 -2.87 10.98 8.85
C LEU A 95 -3.00 12.48 8.68
N ASN A 96 -3.36 13.23 9.72
CA ASN A 96 -3.64 14.66 9.63
C ASN A 96 -2.48 15.44 8.99
N SER A 97 -1.24 15.19 9.42
CA SER A 97 -0.06 15.87 8.86
C SER A 97 0.22 15.45 7.43
N LEU A 98 0.07 14.15 7.13
CA LEU A 98 0.28 13.59 5.79
C LEU A 98 -0.74 14.13 4.78
N LEU A 99 -2.03 14.16 5.14
CA LEU A 99 -3.07 14.67 4.25
C LEU A 99 -2.91 16.18 4.03
N LYS A 100 -2.47 16.92 5.05
CA LYS A 100 -2.12 18.34 4.91
C LYS A 100 -0.93 18.56 3.98
N SER A 101 0.13 17.75 4.05
CA SER A 101 1.28 17.87 3.14
C SER A 101 0.93 17.50 1.70
N LEU A 102 -0.04 16.59 1.52
CA LEU A 102 -0.65 16.29 0.21
C LEU A 102 -1.65 17.37 -0.27
N GLY A 103 -1.86 18.45 0.50
CA GLY A 103 -2.67 19.61 0.10
C GLY A 103 -4.10 19.65 0.65
N VAL A 104 -4.53 18.63 1.39
CA VAL A 104 -5.84 18.62 2.06
C VAL A 104 -5.73 19.29 3.42
N THR A 105 -6.01 20.59 3.45
CA THR A 105 -5.83 21.44 4.63
C THR A 105 -7.14 21.92 5.22
N ASP A 106 -8.13 22.24 4.39
CA ASP A 106 -9.37 22.86 4.83
C ASP A 106 -10.27 21.89 5.59
N LEU A 107 -10.27 20.60 5.22
CA LEU A 107 -11.00 19.55 5.94
C LEU A 107 -10.67 19.50 7.44
N PHE A 108 -9.42 19.83 7.81
CA PHE A 108 -8.95 19.79 9.19
C PHE A 108 -9.11 21.13 9.92
N ASN A 109 -9.76 22.12 9.30
CA ASN A 109 -9.97 23.44 9.87
C ASN A 109 -11.46 23.66 10.17
N GLN A 110 -11.79 23.86 11.44
CA GLN A 110 -13.18 24.04 11.88
C GLN A 110 -13.93 25.21 11.21
N VAL A 111 -13.20 26.24 10.76
CA VAL A 111 -13.78 27.43 10.13
C VAL A 111 -13.88 27.28 8.61
N LYS A 112 -12.93 26.56 7.98
CA LYS A 112 -12.84 26.44 6.52
C LYS A 112 -13.44 25.16 5.95
N ALA A 113 -13.54 24.09 6.75
CA ALA A 113 -14.07 22.82 6.29
C ALA A 113 -15.50 22.99 5.81
N ASP A 114 -15.76 22.54 4.57
CA ASP A 114 -17.10 22.51 4.02
C ASP A 114 -17.51 21.05 3.77
N LEU A 115 -18.21 20.48 4.77
CA LEU A 115 -18.81 19.15 4.75
C LEU A 115 -20.35 19.23 4.70
N SER A 116 -20.88 20.31 4.12
CA SER A 116 -22.33 20.56 4.02
C SER A 116 -23.09 19.50 3.22
N GLY A 117 -22.38 18.75 2.36
CA GLY A 117 -22.94 17.59 1.66
C GLY A 117 -23.19 16.36 2.55
N MET A 118 -22.59 16.29 3.74
CA MET A 118 -22.84 15.23 4.73
C MET A 118 -23.90 15.63 5.76
N SER A 119 -23.85 16.87 6.22
CA SER A 119 -24.75 17.38 7.25
C SER A 119 -24.99 18.87 7.06
N PRO A 120 -26.24 19.36 7.26
CA PRO A 120 -26.53 20.79 7.23
C PRO A 120 -25.97 21.54 8.46
N ALA A 121 -25.43 20.84 9.45
CA ALA A 121 -24.87 21.45 10.66
C ALA A 121 -23.59 22.24 10.34
N LYS A 122 -23.53 23.49 10.83
CA LYS A 122 -22.33 24.35 10.68
C LYS A 122 -21.20 23.88 11.59
N GLY A 123 -19.97 24.02 11.11
CA GLY A 123 -18.76 23.69 11.88
C GLY A 123 -18.43 22.20 11.91
N LEU A 124 -18.99 21.38 11.02
CA LEU A 124 -18.55 20.01 10.80
C LEU A 124 -17.20 20.03 10.08
N TYR A 125 -16.19 19.40 10.69
CA TYR A 125 -14.85 19.29 10.13
C TYR A 125 -14.23 17.94 10.50
N LEU A 126 -13.22 17.52 9.76
CA LEU A 126 -12.47 16.31 10.05
C LEU A 126 -11.46 16.61 11.16
N SER A 127 -11.76 16.20 12.39
CA SER A 127 -10.86 16.43 13.53
C SER A 127 -9.60 15.58 13.45
N LYS A 128 -9.76 14.27 13.18
CA LYS A 128 -8.66 13.31 13.18
C LYS A 128 -8.92 12.16 12.20
N ALA A 129 -7.90 11.78 11.46
CA ALA A 129 -7.89 10.60 10.59
C ALA A 129 -6.84 9.61 11.10
N ILE A 130 -7.26 8.38 11.42
CA ILE A 130 -6.40 7.34 11.96
C ILE A 130 -6.46 6.12 11.04
N HIS A 131 -5.29 5.65 10.60
CA HIS A 131 -5.16 4.40 9.87
C HIS A 131 -4.36 3.40 10.70
N LYS A 132 -4.93 2.23 10.96
CA LYS A 132 -4.25 1.14 11.66
C LYS A 132 -4.28 -0.09 10.77
N SER A 133 -3.14 -0.72 10.57
CA SER A 133 -3.02 -1.96 9.81
C SER A 133 -2.19 -2.99 10.54
N TYR A 134 -2.60 -4.24 10.38
CA TYR A 134 -2.00 -5.41 10.99
C TYR A 134 -1.68 -6.45 9.90
N LEU A 135 -0.51 -7.07 9.98
CA LEU A 135 -0.08 -8.17 9.14
C LEU A 135 0.68 -9.18 9.98
N ASP A 136 0.37 -10.45 9.78
CA ASP A 136 1.06 -11.59 10.38
C ASP A 136 1.45 -12.53 9.24
N VAL A 137 2.74 -12.56 8.91
CA VAL A 137 3.28 -13.48 7.90
C VAL A 137 3.85 -14.69 8.63
N GLY A 138 3.09 -15.79 8.56
CA GLY A 138 3.49 -17.11 9.01
C GLY A 138 3.44 -18.13 7.88
N GLU A 139 3.67 -19.39 8.22
CA GLU A 139 3.64 -20.53 7.28
C GLU A 139 2.28 -21.25 7.24
N GLU A 140 1.32 -20.78 8.03
CA GLU A 140 -0.04 -21.31 8.11
C GLU A 140 -0.79 -20.99 6.81
N GLY A 141 -0.76 -21.91 5.84
CA GLY A 141 -1.39 -21.65 4.54
C GLY A 141 -1.47 -22.82 3.56
N THR A 142 -0.45 -23.68 3.42
CA THR A 142 -0.49 -24.96 2.68
C THR A 142 0.86 -25.68 2.87
N GLU A 143 0.91 -26.67 3.75
CA GLU A 143 1.95 -27.72 3.71
C GLU A 143 1.64 -28.65 2.53
N ALA A 144 2.23 -28.39 1.36
CA ALA A 144 2.25 -29.34 0.24
C ALA A 144 3.71 -29.47 -0.23
N ALA A 145 4.41 -30.52 0.18
CA ALA A 145 4.45 -31.84 -0.47
C ALA A 145 5.52 -31.90 -1.58
N ALA A 146 6.77 -32.16 -1.17
CA ALA A 146 7.78 -32.79 -2.02
C ALA A 146 8.84 -33.47 -1.15
N ALA A 147 8.46 -34.57 -0.49
CA ALA A 147 9.42 -35.57 -0.01
C ALA A 147 9.66 -36.55 -1.17
N THR A 148 10.74 -36.36 -1.92
CA THR A 148 11.17 -37.34 -2.93
C THR A 148 12.41 -38.05 -2.38
N GLY A 149 12.26 -39.36 -2.19
CA GLY A 149 13.22 -40.24 -1.52
C GLY A 149 14.55 -40.42 -2.25
N ASP A 150 15.47 -41.00 -1.49
CA ASP A 150 16.86 -41.28 -1.82
C ASP A 150 17.03 -41.96 -3.19
N SER A 151 17.85 -41.34 -4.04
CA SER A 151 18.66 -42.06 -5.01
C SER A 151 19.98 -41.29 -5.17
N ILE A 152 21.08 -41.90 -4.73
CA ILE A 152 22.42 -41.37 -4.95
C ILE A 152 22.74 -41.51 -6.44
N ALA A 153 22.43 -40.45 -7.18
CA ALA A 153 22.98 -40.19 -8.49
C ALA A 153 23.56 -38.77 -8.44
N VAL A 154 24.88 -38.63 -8.64
CA VAL A 154 25.54 -37.33 -8.82
C VAL A 154 25.10 -36.78 -10.19
N LYS A 155 23.89 -36.24 -10.24
CA LYS A 155 23.46 -35.34 -11.31
C LYS A 155 23.69 -33.93 -10.78
N SER A 156 24.43 -33.10 -11.52
CA SER A 156 24.51 -31.68 -11.21
C SER A 156 23.08 -31.13 -11.14
N LEU A 157 22.62 -30.79 -9.93
CA LEU A 157 21.34 -30.13 -9.74
C LEU A 157 21.38 -28.85 -10.59
N PRO A 158 20.38 -28.61 -11.47
CA PRO A 158 20.29 -27.33 -12.16
C PRO A 158 20.29 -26.24 -11.10
N MET A 159 21.13 -25.21 -11.24
CA MET A 159 21.16 -24.07 -10.32
C MET A 159 19.76 -23.45 -10.27
N ARG A 160 19.00 -23.78 -9.22
CA ARG A 160 17.74 -23.11 -8.91
C ARG A 160 18.07 -21.67 -8.54
N ALA A 161 17.30 -20.72 -9.05
CA ALA A 161 17.45 -19.34 -8.59
C ALA A 161 17.09 -19.29 -7.11
N GLN A 162 17.84 -18.53 -6.31
CA GLN A 162 17.53 -18.30 -4.90
C GLN A 162 17.05 -16.87 -4.72
N PHE A 163 15.95 -16.69 -4.00
CA PHE A 163 15.49 -15.40 -3.52
C PHE A 163 15.54 -15.42 -1.99
N LYS A 164 16.42 -14.59 -1.40
CA LYS A 164 16.56 -14.49 0.06
C LYS A 164 16.24 -13.08 0.52
N ALA A 165 15.13 -12.92 1.22
CA ALA A 165 14.72 -11.65 1.82
C ALA A 165 15.42 -11.44 3.18
N ASN A 166 16.76 -11.41 3.18
CA ASN A 166 17.61 -11.28 4.38
C ASN A 166 18.14 -9.87 4.62
N HIS A 167 17.54 -8.88 3.97
CA HIS A 167 17.88 -7.45 4.03
C HIS A 167 16.59 -6.64 3.77
N PRO A 168 16.57 -5.31 3.99
CA PRO A 168 15.36 -4.53 3.84
C PRO A 168 14.68 -4.74 2.47
N PHE A 169 13.38 -5.00 2.47
CA PHE A 169 12.62 -5.23 1.25
C PHE A 169 11.26 -4.53 1.28
N LEU A 170 10.77 -4.24 0.07
CA LEU A 170 9.40 -3.78 -0.16
C LEU A 170 8.51 -4.97 -0.49
N PHE A 171 7.27 -4.91 -0.04
CA PHE A 171 6.26 -5.91 -0.39
C PHE A 171 4.91 -5.24 -0.66
N PHE A 172 4.14 -5.87 -1.54
CA PHE A 172 2.82 -5.41 -1.95
C PHE A 172 1.86 -6.59 -1.95
N ILE A 173 0.76 -6.47 -1.23
CA ILE A 173 -0.35 -7.42 -1.30
C ILE A 173 -1.34 -6.85 -2.31
N ARG A 174 -1.53 -7.56 -3.41
CA ARG A 174 -2.28 -7.10 -4.58
C ARG A 174 -3.37 -8.11 -4.93
N HIS A 175 -4.52 -7.61 -5.37
CA HIS A 175 -5.53 -8.45 -6.01
C HIS A 175 -5.11 -8.75 -7.46
N THR A 176 -4.90 -10.02 -7.79
CA THR A 176 -4.29 -10.45 -9.07
C THR A 176 -5.08 -10.01 -10.31
N HIS A 177 -6.41 -10.06 -10.27
CA HIS A 177 -7.24 -9.75 -11.44
C HIS A 177 -7.33 -8.24 -11.71
N THR A 178 -7.50 -7.42 -10.66
CA THR A 178 -7.69 -5.97 -10.81
C THR A 178 -6.39 -5.18 -10.70
N ASN A 179 -5.28 -5.83 -10.31
CA ASN A 179 -4.00 -5.19 -9.99
C ASN A 179 -4.05 -4.12 -8.87
N VAL A 180 -5.15 -4.05 -8.11
CA VAL A 180 -5.29 -3.13 -6.98
C VAL A 180 -4.38 -3.57 -5.84
N ILE A 181 -3.60 -2.65 -5.29
CA ILE A 181 -2.80 -2.83 -4.08
C ILE A 181 -3.73 -2.74 -2.87
N LEU A 182 -3.85 -3.84 -2.15
CA LEU A 182 -4.57 -3.94 -0.89
C LEU A 182 -3.71 -3.42 0.27
N PHE A 183 -2.43 -3.80 0.27
CA PHE A 183 -1.46 -3.36 1.27
C PHE A 183 -0.09 -3.09 0.65
N CYS A 184 0.60 -2.11 1.19
CA CYS A 184 1.98 -1.78 0.85
C CYS A 184 2.81 -1.73 2.14
N GLY A 185 4.02 -2.29 2.07
CA GLY A 185 4.94 -2.17 3.17
C GLY A 185 6.41 -2.20 2.80
N LYS A 186 7.21 -1.72 3.75
CA LYS A 186 8.67 -1.79 3.81
C LYS A 186 9.02 -2.48 5.12
N LEU A 187 9.72 -3.59 5.03
CA LEU A 187 10.36 -4.23 6.18
C LEU A 187 11.81 -3.78 6.20
N ALA A 188 12.16 -2.90 7.13
CA ALA A 188 13.48 -2.28 7.26
C ALA A 188 14.42 -3.06 8.18
N SER A 189 13.87 -3.79 9.15
CA SER A 189 14.60 -4.80 9.91
C SER A 189 13.75 -6.06 10.00
N PRO A 190 14.08 -7.11 9.24
CA PRO A 190 13.42 -8.41 9.34
C PRO A 190 13.71 -9.13 10.65
#